data_AF-A0A916M2A5-F1
#
_entry.id   AF-A0A916M2A5-F1
#
_cell.length_a   1.000
_cell.length_b   1.000
_cell.length_c   1.000
_cell.angle_alpha   90.00
_cell.angle_beta   90.00
_cell.angle_gamma   90.00
#
_symmetry.space_group_name_H-M   'P 1'
#
loop_
_entity.id
_entity.type
_entity.pdbx_description
1 polymer ?
#
loop_
_entity_poly.entity_id
_entity_poly.type
_entity_poly.pdbx_seq_one_letter_code
_entity_poly.pdbx_strand_id
1 'polypeptide(L)'
;MKPNHTQLAAVLAAGTNLLAARRADMETLEEWLALARAVAACTDAKAADFLTQRDLERIVEGSPLRRTLAADGPPPGETFRVENGMLVRAVIPANGRPYMHRCTLAVFESVARAIDEAGGKPLSLEALRAATGLPSTQVNVAFAFLKERGCVVPAFKRRHKANGGAVHPLAMAEYHALREGDA
;
A
#
# COMPACT_ATOMS: atom_id res chain seq x y z
N MET A 1 13.92 -21.00 22.24
CA MET A 1 12.59 -20.53 22.71
C MET A 1 11.53 -21.41 22.03
N LYS A 2 10.57 -22.00 22.76
CA LYS A 2 9.52 -22.83 22.14
C LYS A 2 8.43 -21.90 21.56
N PRO A 3 7.94 -22.11 20.32
CA PRO A 3 6.89 -21.29 19.74
C PRO A 3 5.60 -21.39 20.56
N ASN A 4 4.91 -20.26 20.73
CA ASN A 4 3.65 -20.22 21.47
C ASN A 4 2.48 -20.73 20.60
N HIS A 5 1.33 -21.00 21.23
CA HIS A 5 0.18 -21.60 20.56
C HIS A 5 -0.35 -20.76 19.39
N THR A 6 -0.27 -19.42 19.51
CA THR A 6 -0.66 -18.48 18.45
C THR A 6 0.26 -18.56 17.23
N GLN A 7 1.57 -18.70 17.45
CA GLN A 7 2.55 -18.89 16.37
C GLN A 7 2.33 -20.22 15.65
N LEU A 8 2.02 -21.29 16.39
CA LEU A 8 1.68 -22.59 15.81
C LEU A 8 0.38 -22.55 14.99
N ALA A 9 -0.64 -21.84 15.49
CA ALA A 9 -1.90 -21.66 14.76
C ALA A 9 -1.72 -20.85 13.47
N ALA A 10 -0.90 -19.81 13.48
CA ALA A 10 -0.59 -19.02 12.29
C ALA A 10 0.16 -19.83 11.23
N VAL A 11 1.12 -20.67 11.65
CA VAL A 11 1.86 -21.57 10.75
C VAL A 11 0.94 -22.64 10.16
N LEU A 12 0.04 -23.22 10.96
CA LEU A 12 -0.93 -24.22 10.48
C LEU A 12 -1.93 -23.61 9.48
N ALA A 13 -2.42 -22.39 9.74
CA ALA A 13 -3.29 -21.68 8.82
C ALA A 13 -2.58 -21.37 7.48
N ALA A 14 -1.34 -20.88 7.54
CA ALA A 14 -0.53 -20.63 6.34
C ALA A 14 -0.25 -21.91 5.55
N GLY A 15 0.11 -23.01 6.22
CA GLY A 15 0.35 -24.32 5.60
C GLY A 15 -0.90 -24.90 4.95
N THR A 16 -2.08 -24.71 5.56
CA THR A 16 -3.36 -25.19 5.00
C THR A 16 -3.75 -24.40 3.75
N ASN A 17 -3.55 -23.08 3.75
CA ASN A 17 -3.80 -22.24 2.59
C ASN A 17 -2.86 -22.59 1.41
N LEU A 18 -1.58 -22.84 1.70
CA LEU A 18 -0.57 -23.23 0.71
C LEU A 18 -0.86 -24.61 0.09
N LEU A 19 -1.31 -25.58 0.89
CA LEU A 19 -1.75 -26.90 0.41
C LEU A 19 -3.06 -26.82 -0.40
N ALA A 20 -3.97 -25.93 -0.04
CA ALA A 20 -5.21 -25.69 -0.78
C ALA A 20 -4.93 -25.06 -2.15
N ALA A 21 -4.05 -24.04 -2.21
CA ALA A 21 -3.59 -23.43 -3.45
C ALA A 21 -2.92 -24.46 -4.37
N ARG A 22 -2.01 -25.28 -3.81
CA ARG A 22 -1.32 -26.35 -4.55
C ARG A 22 -2.27 -27.41 -5.14
N ARG A 23 -3.38 -27.73 -4.46
CA ARG A 23 -4.39 -28.70 -4.91
C ARG A 23 -5.32 -28.15 -6.00
N ALA A 24 -5.38 -26.83 -6.17
CA ALA A 24 -6.23 -26.18 -7.16
C ALA A 24 -5.54 -25.95 -8.51
N ASP A 25 -4.33 -26.49 -8.73
CA ASP A 25 -3.51 -26.27 -9.94
C ASP A 25 -3.34 -24.78 -10.33
N MET A 26 -3.41 -23.92 -9.32
CA MET A 26 -3.17 -22.49 -9.42
C MET A 26 -1.94 -22.20 -8.57
N GLU A 27 -0.85 -21.81 -9.23
CA GLU A 27 -0.31 -20.45 -9.07
C GLU A 27 0.72 -20.23 -10.19
N THR A 28 0.62 -19.08 -10.82
CA THR A 28 1.67 -18.57 -11.71
C THR A 28 2.94 -18.37 -10.90
N LEU A 29 4.10 -18.42 -11.55
CA LEU A 29 5.40 -18.22 -10.88
C LEU A 29 5.47 -16.88 -10.12
N GLU A 30 4.65 -15.90 -10.51
CA GLU A 30 4.57 -14.58 -9.87
C GLU A 30 3.95 -14.64 -8.48
N GLU A 31 2.88 -15.41 -8.31
CA GLU A 31 2.15 -15.53 -7.05
C GLU A 31 2.98 -16.34 -6.03
N TRP A 32 3.66 -17.40 -6.51
CA TRP A 32 4.62 -18.15 -5.69
C TRP A 32 5.81 -17.31 -5.23
N LEU A 33 6.35 -16.45 -6.10
CA LEU A 33 7.40 -15.51 -5.74
C LEU A 33 6.93 -14.44 -4.75
N ALA A 34 5.68 -13.98 -4.86
CA ALA A 34 5.09 -13.03 -3.91
C ALA A 34 4.98 -13.62 -2.50
N LEU A 35 4.59 -14.90 -2.41
CA LEU A 35 4.53 -15.62 -1.14
C LEU A 35 5.92 -15.84 -0.53
N ALA A 36 6.89 -16.31 -1.33
CA ALA A 36 8.28 -16.47 -0.89
C ALA A 36 8.86 -15.18 -0.32
N ARG A 37 8.53 -14.02 -0.91
CA ARG A 37 8.92 -12.69 -0.40
C ARG A 37 8.22 -12.31 0.89
N ALA A 38 6.93 -12.61 1.03
CA ALA A 38 6.21 -12.35 2.27
C ALA A 38 6.80 -13.16 3.44
N VAL A 39 7.22 -14.40 3.19
CA VAL A 39 7.92 -15.22 4.19
C VAL A 39 9.32 -14.68 4.47
N ALA A 40 10.10 -14.34 3.44
CA ALA A 40 11.41 -13.70 3.57
C ALA A 40 11.36 -12.37 4.33
N ALA A 41 10.28 -11.58 4.21
CA ALA A 41 10.12 -10.35 4.99
C ALA A 41 9.83 -10.60 6.49
N CYS A 42 9.29 -11.77 6.83
CA CYS A 42 8.97 -12.19 8.20
C CYS A 42 10.08 -13.05 8.82
N THR A 43 11.11 -13.40 8.05
CA THR A 43 12.21 -14.28 8.45
C THR A 43 13.54 -13.61 8.09
N ASP A 44 14.67 -14.03 8.64
CA ASP A 44 15.97 -13.47 8.24
C ASP A 44 16.54 -14.21 7.01
N ALA A 45 15.67 -14.58 6.07
CA ALA A 45 15.96 -15.43 4.92
C ALA A 45 15.64 -14.72 3.60
N LYS A 46 16.19 -15.20 2.49
CA LYS A 46 15.93 -14.62 1.16
C LYS A 46 14.75 -15.28 0.48
N ALA A 47 14.07 -14.55 -0.39
CA ALA A 47 12.94 -15.13 -1.13
C ALA A 47 13.38 -16.31 -2.02
N ALA A 48 14.61 -16.25 -2.54
CA ALA A 48 15.21 -17.34 -3.33
C ALA A 48 15.35 -18.66 -2.55
N ASP A 49 15.49 -18.59 -1.22
CA ASP A 49 15.67 -19.77 -0.37
C ASP A 49 14.38 -20.62 -0.29
N PHE A 50 13.23 -20.05 -0.66
CA PHE A 50 11.93 -20.72 -0.68
C PHE A 50 11.49 -21.20 -2.08
N LEU A 51 12.32 -20.99 -3.11
CA LEU A 51 12.03 -21.37 -4.49
C LEU A 51 12.77 -22.66 -4.87
N THR A 52 12.14 -23.49 -5.71
CA THR A 52 12.83 -24.67 -6.26
C THR A 52 13.76 -24.26 -7.41
N GLN A 53 14.72 -25.12 -7.75
CA GLN A 53 15.58 -24.94 -8.91
C GLN A 53 14.78 -24.71 -10.21
N ARG A 54 13.65 -25.43 -10.38
CA ARG A 54 12.75 -25.26 -11.53
C ARG A 54 12.07 -23.89 -11.56
N ASP A 55 11.77 -23.32 -10.39
CA ASP A 55 11.18 -21.99 -10.29
C ASP A 55 12.20 -20.92 -10.68
N LEU A 56 13.43 -21.05 -10.18
CA LEU A 56 14.55 -20.17 -10.52
C LEU A 56 14.86 -20.21 -12.03
N GLU A 57 14.85 -21.39 -12.65
CA GLU A 57 15.06 -21.57 -14.09
C GLU A 57 13.99 -20.92 -14.96
N ARG A 58 12.75 -20.80 -14.46
CA ARG A 58 11.67 -20.08 -15.15
C ARG A 58 11.82 -18.55 -15.03
N ILE A 59 12.66 -18.06 -14.12
CA ILE A 59 12.98 -16.64 -13.95
C ILE A 59 14.15 -16.26 -14.88
N VAL A 60 13.82 -15.78 -16.08
CA VAL A 60 14.82 -15.41 -17.10
C VAL A 60 15.48 -14.04 -16.86
N GLU A 61 16.65 -13.81 -17.45
CA GLU A 61 17.34 -12.51 -17.48
C GLU A 61 16.41 -11.41 -18.04
N GLY A 62 16.38 -10.24 -17.39
CA GLY A 62 15.49 -9.12 -17.75
C GLY A 62 14.03 -9.24 -17.28
N SER A 63 13.60 -10.43 -16.84
CA SER A 63 12.25 -10.64 -16.29
C SER A 63 11.96 -9.71 -15.09
N PRO A 64 10.74 -9.17 -14.97
CA PRO A 64 10.30 -8.49 -13.75
C PRO A 64 10.52 -9.35 -12.50
N LEU A 65 10.31 -10.66 -12.60
CA LEU A 65 10.46 -11.61 -11.50
C LEU A 65 11.90 -11.70 -10.97
N ARG A 66 12.90 -11.56 -11.84
CA ARG A 66 14.31 -11.59 -11.41
C ARG A 66 14.69 -10.39 -10.58
N ARG A 67 14.22 -9.21 -11.00
CA ARG A 67 14.40 -7.96 -10.24
C ARG A 67 13.67 -8.02 -8.90
N THR A 68 12.48 -8.61 -8.91
CA THR A 68 11.69 -8.87 -7.70
C THR A 68 12.40 -9.83 -6.74
N LEU A 69 13.06 -10.88 -7.25
CA LEU A 69 13.84 -11.82 -6.45
C LEU A 69 15.09 -11.17 -5.82
N ALA A 70 15.73 -10.24 -6.53
CA ALA A 70 16.87 -9.47 -6.02
C ALA A 70 16.48 -8.44 -4.93
N ALA A 71 15.20 -8.13 -4.81
CA ALA A 71 14.66 -7.27 -3.76
C ALA A 71 14.11 -8.15 -2.63
N ASP A 72 14.98 -8.59 -1.72
CA ASP A 72 14.66 -9.32 -0.48
C ASP A 72 13.87 -8.46 0.55
N GLY A 73 12.95 -7.62 0.08
CA GLY A 73 12.08 -6.78 0.89
C GLY A 73 10.61 -7.15 0.72
N PRO A 74 9.74 -6.67 1.64
CA PRO A 74 8.29 -6.90 1.59
C PRO A 74 7.70 -6.52 0.22
N PRO A 75 6.58 -7.14 -0.19
CA PRO A 75 5.94 -6.82 -1.47
C PRO A 75 5.64 -5.32 -1.58
N PRO A 76 5.64 -4.76 -2.82
CA PRO A 76 5.31 -3.37 -3.01
C PRO A 76 3.93 -3.07 -2.46
N GLY A 77 3.80 -1.94 -1.77
CA GLY A 77 2.58 -1.61 -1.07
C GLY A 77 2.65 -0.22 -0.47
N GLU A 78 1.50 0.26 -0.06
CA GLU A 78 1.40 1.49 0.72
C GLU A 78 0.46 1.29 1.88
N THR A 79 0.79 1.90 3.01
CA THR A 79 -0.02 1.88 4.23
C THR A 79 -0.13 3.28 4.81
N PHE A 80 -1.21 3.50 5.56
CA PHE A 80 -1.50 4.76 6.24
C PHE A 80 -1.68 4.49 7.73
N ARG A 81 -1.25 5.45 8.54
CA ARG A 81 -1.48 5.47 9.99
C ARG A 81 -1.43 6.89 10.52
N VAL A 82 -1.92 7.12 11.74
CA VAL A 82 -1.78 8.41 12.43
C VAL A 82 -0.74 8.32 13.54
N GLU A 83 0.35 9.10 13.41
CA GLU A 83 1.38 9.21 14.45
C GLU A 83 1.49 10.67 14.91
N ASN A 84 1.41 10.93 16.21
CA ASN A 84 1.56 12.27 16.79
C ASN A 84 0.66 13.33 16.11
N GLY A 85 -0.58 12.96 15.76
CA GLY A 85 -1.53 13.84 15.07
C GLY A 85 -1.21 14.11 13.60
N MET A 86 -0.26 13.40 13.00
CA MET A 86 0.08 13.51 11.58
C MET A 86 -0.33 12.26 10.83
N LEU A 87 -0.89 12.44 9.63
CA LEU A 87 -1.13 11.35 8.71
C LEU A 87 0.20 10.91 8.11
N VAL A 88 0.58 9.66 8.35
CA VAL A 88 1.81 9.04 7.86
C VAL A 88 1.47 8.09 6.73
N ARG A 89 2.14 8.25 5.59
CA ARG A 89 2.12 7.29 4.47
C ARG A 89 3.46 6.57 4.42
N ALA A 90 3.44 5.26 4.56
CA ALA A 90 4.60 4.41 4.30
C ALA A 90 4.45 3.75 2.92
N VAL A 91 5.53 3.76 2.14
CA VAL A 91 5.54 3.20 0.78
C VAL A 91 6.70 2.23 0.65
N ILE A 92 6.38 1.02 0.21
CA ILE A 92 7.33 0.04 -0.28
C ILE A 92 7.22 0.06 -1.81
N PRO A 93 8.15 0.72 -2.52
CA PRO A 93 8.04 0.83 -3.97
C PRO A 93 8.40 -0.49 -4.65
N ALA A 94 7.95 -0.68 -5.90
CA ALA A 94 8.37 -1.82 -6.73
C ALA A 94 9.88 -1.84 -6.97
N ASN A 95 10.49 -0.65 -7.04
CA ASN A 95 11.93 -0.46 -7.14
C ASN A 95 12.37 0.65 -6.19
N GLY A 96 13.46 0.45 -5.46
CA GLY A 96 14.04 1.45 -4.54
C GLY A 96 13.84 1.11 -3.07
N ARG A 97 14.17 2.07 -2.20
CA ARG A 97 14.09 1.89 -0.74
C ARG A 97 12.70 2.27 -0.22
N PRO A 98 12.16 1.54 0.78
CA PRO A 98 10.98 1.99 1.50
C PRO A 98 11.16 3.40 2.04
N TYR A 99 10.10 4.21 2.00
CA TYR A 99 10.13 5.58 2.48
C TYR A 99 8.82 5.96 3.17
N MET A 100 8.90 7.01 3.98
CA MET A 100 7.75 7.57 4.69
C MET A 100 7.63 9.06 4.42
N HIS A 101 6.39 9.50 4.30
CA HIS A 101 6.04 10.91 4.23
C HIS A 101 4.93 11.22 5.24
N ARG A 102 4.92 12.46 5.72
CA ARG A 102 3.97 12.93 6.72
C ARG A 102 3.18 14.11 6.20
N CYS A 103 1.93 14.21 6.63
CA CYS A 103 1.03 15.31 6.37
C CYS A 103 0.42 15.78 7.69
N THR A 104 0.43 17.09 7.95
CA THR A 104 -0.24 17.63 9.13
C THR A 104 -1.76 17.57 8.93
N LEU A 105 -2.52 17.49 10.03
CA LEU A 105 -3.99 17.49 9.97
C LEU A 105 -4.53 18.73 9.24
N ALA A 106 -3.96 19.91 9.48
CA ALA A 106 -4.38 21.15 8.82
C ALA A 106 -4.18 21.12 7.29
N VAL A 107 -3.08 20.54 6.82
CA VAL A 107 -2.83 20.38 5.38
C VAL A 107 -3.77 19.34 4.79
N PHE A 108 -3.95 18.20 5.47
CA PHE A 108 -4.91 17.18 5.06
C PHE A 108 -6.33 17.76 4.91
N GLU A 109 -6.79 18.50 5.91
CA GLU A 109 -8.10 19.14 5.92
C GLU A 109 -8.25 20.14 4.78
N SER A 110 -7.23 20.97 4.55
CA SER A 110 -7.23 21.98 3.48
C SER A 110 -7.29 21.34 2.09
N VAL A 111 -6.62 20.19 1.88
CA VAL A 111 -6.72 19.42 0.65
C VAL A 111 -8.12 18.85 0.46
N ALA A 112 -8.74 18.32 1.51
CA ALA A 112 -10.10 17.78 1.43
C ALA A 112 -11.13 18.87 1.08
N ARG A 113 -11.03 20.06 1.69
CA ARG A 113 -11.88 21.21 1.35
C ARG A 113 -11.67 21.69 -0.08
N ALA A 114 -10.42 21.75 -0.56
CA ALA A 114 -10.15 22.12 -1.95
C ALA A 114 -10.78 21.15 -2.97
N ILE A 115 -10.95 19.87 -2.61
CA ILE A 115 -11.66 18.91 -3.46
C ILE A 115 -13.18 19.18 -3.46
N ASP A 116 -13.76 19.56 -2.31
CA ASP A 116 -15.17 19.98 -2.24
C ASP A 116 -15.44 21.23 -3.05
N GLU A 117 -14.57 22.24 -2.93
CA GLU A 117 -14.66 23.49 -3.69
C GLU A 117 -14.58 23.28 -5.20
N ALA A 118 -13.93 22.21 -5.65
CA ALA A 118 -13.92 21.83 -7.06
C ALA A 118 -15.27 21.33 -7.58
N GLY A 119 -16.23 21.01 -6.70
CA GLY A 119 -17.62 20.70 -7.06
C GLY A 119 -17.74 19.50 -7.99
N GLY A 120 -16.95 18.45 -7.77
CA GLY A 120 -16.97 17.23 -8.58
C GLY A 120 -16.23 17.31 -9.92
N LYS A 121 -15.61 18.46 -10.25
CA LYS A 121 -14.74 18.57 -11.43
C LYS A 121 -13.51 17.66 -11.28
N PRO A 122 -13.04 17.00 -12.36
CA PRO A 122 -11.81 16.22 -12.29
C PRO A 122 -10.57 17.08 -12.00
N LEU A 123 -9.79 16.68 -11.01
CA LEU A 123 -8.57 17.34 -10.54
C LEU A 123 -7.35 16.42 -10.72
N SER A 124 -6.19 17.01 -11.00
CA SER A 124 -4.90 16.34 -10.87
C SER A 124 -4.23 16.73 -9.54
N LEU A 125 -3.22 15.96 -9.13
CA LEU A 125 -2.37 16.34 -8.00
C LEU A 125 -1.74 17.74 -8.21
N GLU A 126 -1.36 18.05 -9.44
CA GLU A 126 -0.80 19.35 -9.80
C GLU A 126 -1.83 20.48 -9.65
N ALA A 127 -3.08 20.27 -10.07
CA ALA A 127 -4.16 21.24 -9.89
C ALA A 127 -4.46 21.47 -8.40
N LEU A 128 -4.47 20.42 -7.58
CA LEU A 128 -4.65 20.53 -6.13
C LEU A 128 -3.51 21.32 -5.48
N ARG A 129 -2.27 21.08 -5.89
CA ARG A 129 -1.11 21.85 -5.42
C ARG A 129 -1.22 23.32 -5.80
N ALA A 130 -1.62 23.61 -7.04
CA ALA A 130 -1.79 24.98 -7.52
C ALA A 130 -2.92 25.71 -6.77
N ALA A 131 -4.04 25.04 -6.53
CA ALA A 131 -5.19 25.61 -5.83
C ALA A 131 -4.91 25.89 -4.35
N THR A 132 -4.14 25.03 -3.69
CA THR A 132 -3.88 25.13 -2.23
C THR A 132 -2.61 25.89 -1.88
N GLY A 133 -1.61 25.95 -2.78
CA GLY A 133 -0.29 26.50 -2.48
C GLY A 133 0.51 25.69 -1.44
N LEU A 134 0.05 24.49 -1.09
CA LEU A 134 0.60 23.68 0.01
C LEU A 134 1.80 22.82 -0.43
N PRO A 135 2.63 22.34 0.53
CA PRO A 135 3.80 21.53 0.23
C PRO A 135 3.46 20.26 -0.56
N SER A 136 4.14 20.06 -1.70
CA SER A 136 3.89 18.96 -2.64
C SER A 136 3.77 17.58 -1.98
N THR A 137 4.73 17.27 -1.09
CA THR A 137 4.79 15.99 -0.40
C THR A 137 3.56 15.75 0.48
N GLN A 138 3.09 16.78 1.19
CA GLN A 138 1.93 16.66 2.07
C GLN A 138 0.63 16.55 1.27
N VAL A 139 0.48 17.33 0.19
CA VAL A 139 -0.67 17.21 -0.72
C VAL A 139 -0.72 15.81 -1.34
N ASN A 140 0.42 15.23 -1.70
CA ASN A 140 0.49 13.87 -2.22
C ASN A 140 0.08 12.82 -1.16
N VAL A 141 0.51 12.97 0.09
CA VAL A 141 0.09 12.08 1.19
C VAL A 141 -1.43 12.15 1.41
N ALA A 142 -1.97 13.36 1.54
CA ALA A 142 -3.41 13.57 1.70
C ALA A 142 -4.21 12.97 0.54
N PHE A 143 -3.81 13.28 -0.70
CA PHE A 143 -4.50 12.79 -1.89
C PHE A 143 -4.36 11.28 -2.07
N ALA A 144 -3.25 10.67 -1.67
CA ALA A 144 -3.08 9.22 -1.67
C ALA A 144 -4.07 8.54 -0.70
N PHE A 145 -4.17 9.04 0.54
CA PHE A 145 -5.09 8.51 1.54
C PHE A 145 -6.55 8.62 1.11
N LEU A 146 -6.96 9.77 0.56
CA LEU A 146 -8.34 9.94 0.10
C LEU A 146 -8.73 9.01 -1.07
N LYS A 147 -7.76 8.56 -1.87
CA LYS A 147 -8.01 7.53 -2.90
C LYS A 147 -8.13 6.14 -2.28
N GLU A 148 -7.26 5.81 -1.33
CA GLU A 148 -7.29 4.53 -0.61
C GLU A 148 -8.62 4.34 0.12
N ARG A 149 -9.15 5.41 0.72
CA ARG A 149 -10.47 5.42 1.39
C ARG A 149 -11.66 5.59 0.47
N GLY A 150 -11.44 5.74 -0.84
CA GLY A 150 -12.51 5.89 -1.81
C GLY A 150 -13.27 7.21 -1.73
N CYS A 151 -12.78 8.22 -1.01
CA CYS A 151 -13.34 9.58 -1.04
C CYS A 151 -13.11 10.26 -2.41
N VAL A 152 -12.03 9.88 -3.10
CA VAL A 152 -11.73 10.32 -4.47
C VAL A 152 -11.61 9.10 -5.37
N VAL A 153 -12.30 9.13 -6.50
CA VAL A 153 -12.29 8.05 -7.49
C VAL A 153 -11.60 8.48 -8.77
N PRO A 154 -11.03 7.53 -9.52
CA PRO A 154 -10.51 7.79 -10.86
C PRO A 154 -11.58 8.46 -11.75
N ALA A 155 -11.15 9.43 -12.54
CA ALA A 155 -11.96 10.03 -13.60
C ALA A 155 -11.36 9.66 -14.97
N PHE A 156 -10.69 10.61 -15.63
CA PHE A 156 -10.04 10.38 -16.92
C PHE A 156 -8.53 10.66 -16.85
N LYS A 157 -7.72 9.78 -17.45
CA LYS A 157 -6.24 9.83 -17.40
C LYS A 157 -5.76 9.89 -15.93
N ARG A 158 -4.80 10.79 -15.62
CA ARG A 158 -4.24 10.97 -14.27
C ARG A 158 -5.10 11.87 -13.36
N ARG A 159 -6.38 12.07 -13.68
CA ARG A 159 -7.31 12.92 -12.92
C ARG A 159 -8.28 12.09 -12.09
N HIS A 160 -8.70 12.66 -10.97
CA HIS A 160 -9.64 12.04 -10.03
C HIS A 160 -10.72 13.06 -9.67
N LYS A 161 -11.84 12.59 -9.14
CA LYS A 161 -12.95 13.44 -8.70
C LYS A 161 -13.51 12.92 -7.38
N ALA A 162 -14.19 13.78 -6.63
CA ALA A 162 -14.97 13.38 -5.46
C ALA A 162 -15.89 12.19 -5.79
N ASN A 163 -15.97 11.22 -4.88
CA ASN A 163 -16.84 10.06 -5.00
C ASN A 163 -18.28 10.35 -4.53
N GLY A 164 -18.86 11.44 -5.06
CA GLY A 164 -20.11 11.99 -4.54
C GLY A 164 -19.99 12.58 -3.13
N GLY A 165 -21.05 13.26 -2.68
CA GLY A 165 -21.10 13.88 -1.36
C GLY A 165 -20.03 14.96 -1.12
N ALA A 166 -19.88 15.33 0.15
CA ALA A 166 -18.82 16.22 0.60
C ALA A 166 -17.60 15.40 1.08
N VAL A 167 -16.46 15.61 0.44
CA VAL A 167 -15.18 14.95 0.70
C VAL A 167 -14.60 15.36 2.04
N HIS A 168 -14.70 16.62 2.46
CA HIS A 168 -14.16 17.09 3.75
C HIS A 168 -14.72 16.33 4.96
N PRO A 169 -16.04 16.22 5.19
CA PRO A 169 -16.56 15.50 6.34
C PRO A 169 -16.22 13.99 6.30
N LEU A 170 -16.23 13.37 5.12
CA LEU A 170 -15.81 11.97 4.95
C LEU A 170 -14.32 11.79 5.26
N ALA A 171 -13.47 12.68 4.75
CA ALA A 171 -12.04 12.68 4.99
C ALA A 171 -11.71 12.77 6.48
N MET A 172 -12.41 13.66 7.21
CA MET A 172 -12.22 13.80 8.65
C MET A 172 -12.68 12.57 9.42
N ALA A 173 -13.82 11.97 9.03
CA ALA A 173 -14.29 10.71 9.62
C ALA A 173 -13.26 9.58 9.44
N GLU A 174 -12.73 9.41 8.22
CA GLU A 174 -11.71 8.38 7.92
C GLU A 174 -10.38 8.62 8.66
N TYR A 175 -9.95 9.88 8.79
CA TYR A 175 -8.76 10.22 9.57
C TYR A 175 -8.95 9.86 11.05
N HIS A 176 -10.10 10.19 11.64
CA HIS A 176 -10.38 9.87 13.04
C HIS A 176 -10.54 8.37 13.27
N ALA A 177 -11.21 7.65 12.36
CA ALA A 177 -11.31 6.21 12.40
C ALA A 177 -9.92 5.54 12.34
N LEU A 178 -9.04 6.02 11.45
CA LEU A 178 -7.66 5.52 11.37
C LEU A 178 -6.90 5.79 12.67
N ARG A 179 -7.01 7.01 13.22
CA ARG A 179 -6.37 7.39 14.49
C ARG A 179 -6.81 6.52 15.67
N GLU A 180 -8.09 6.15 15.70
CA GLU A 180 -8.65 5.32 16.77
C GLU A 180 -8.34 3.83 16.59
N GLY A 181 -8.16 3.36 15.35
CA GLY A 181 -7.75 2.00 15.04
C GLY A 181 -6.25 1.71 15.25
N ASP A 182 -5.41 2.75 15.26
CA ASP A 182 -3.97 2.66 15.55
C ASP A 182 -3.62 2.79 17.05
N ALA A 183 -4.61 3.03 17.91
CA ALA A 183 -4.44 3.30 19.34
C ALA A 183 -4.41 2.04 20.22
#